data_AF-A0A3D6C2S7-F1
#
_entry.id   AF-A0A3D6C2S7-F1
#
_cell.length_a   1.000
_cell.length_b   1.000
_cell.length_c   1.000
_cell.angle_alpha   90.00
_cell.angle_beta   90.00
_cell.angle_gamma   90.00
#
_symmetry.space_group_name_H-M   'P 1'
#
loop_
_entity.id
_entity.type
_entity.pdbx_description
1 polymer ?
#
loop_
_entity_poly.entity_id
_entity_poly.type
_entity_poly.pdbx_seq_one_letter_code
_entity_poly.pdbx_strand_id
1 'polypeptide(L)' 'ESGPLDENTQNLIKLGIAVGSNSRGAVMSHTRKALATGASKADIEHAILLALSTTGFPNMIAALNWANEVFETSQE' A
#
# COMPACT_ATOMS: atom_id res chain seq x y z
N GLU A 1 11.42 -5.52 19.01
CA GLU A 1 10.41 -5.03 19.97
C GLU A 1 9.58 -4.00 19.24
N SER A 2 8.41 -4.39 18.76
CA SER A 2 7.64 -3.57 17.83
C SER A 2 6.91 -2.50 18.64
N GLY A 3 7.08 -1.24 18.26
CA GLY A 3 6.50 -0.08 18.93
C GLY A 3 4.96 -0.12 19.00
N PRO A 4 4.30 0.97 19.41
CA PRO A 4 2.87 0.96 19.76
C PRO A 4 1.90 0.67 18.61
N LEU A 5 2.38 0.46 17.39
CA LEU A 5 1.58 0.19 16.20
C LEU A 5 1.66 -1.29 15.83
N ASP A 6 0.52 -1.91 15.58
CA ASP A 6 0.47 -3.27 15.04
C ASP A 6 1.09 -3.35 13.64
N GLU A 7 1.43 -4.57 13.21
CA GLU A 7 2.14 -4.79 11.94
C GLU A 7 1.32 -4.34 10.73
N ASN A 8 0.00 -4.49 10.79
CA ASN A 8 -0.90 -4.07 9.72
C ASN A 8 -0.85 -2.55 9.51
N THR A 9 -1.00 -1.81 10.60
CA THR A 9 -0.90 -0.34 10.65
C THR A 9 0.47 0.12 10.16
N GLN A 10 1.55 -0.54 10.60
CA GLN A 10 2.89 -0.22 10.12
C GLN A 10 3.04 -0.44 8.61
N ASN A 11 2.44 -1.49 8.04
CA ASN A 11 2.49 -1.76 6.60
C ASN A 11 1.69 -0.72 5.80
N LEU A 12 0.51 -0.32 6.27
CA LEU A 12 -0.29 0.73 5.62
C LEU A 12 0.40 2.09 5.66
N ILE A 13 1.05 2.45 6.77
CA ILE A 13 1.85 3.69 6.87
C ILE A 13 3.01 3.66 5.87
N LYS A 14 3.76 2.55 5.83
CA LYS A 14 4.89 2.41 4.90
C LYS A 14 4.43 2.37 3.45
N LEU A 15 3.25 1.81 3.16
CA LEU A 15 2.62 1.89 1.85
C LEU A 15 2.37 3.34 1.46
N GLY A 16 1.75 4.16 2.32
CA GLY A 16 1.54 5.59 2.04
C GLY A 16 2.84 6.35 1.76
N ILE A 17 3.92 6.07 2.50
CA ILE A 17 5.26 6.63 2.26
C ILE A 17 5.82 6.14 0.91
N ALA A 18 5.61 4.87 0.56
CA ALA A 18 6.02 4.30 -0.73
C ALA A 18 5.29 4.96 -1.91
N VAL A 19 4.00 5.29 -1.75
CA VAL A 19 3.23 6.06 -2.75
C VAL A 19 3.85 7.45 -2.94
N GLY A 20 4.09 8.18 -1.84
CA GLY A 20 4.66 9.53 -1.92
C GLY A 20 6.08 9.60 -2.48
N SER A 21 6.87 8.55 -2.26
CA SER A 21 8.22 8.39 -2.85
C SER A 21 8.21 7.79 -4.27
N ASN A 22 7.04 7.49 -4.82
CA ASN A 22 6.85 6.89 -6.15
C ASN A 22 7.68 5.60 -6.36
N SER A 23 7.77 4.76 -5.32
CA SER A 23 8.63 3.57 -5.31
C SER A 23 7.85 2.29 -5.57
N ARG A 24 7.85 1.80 -6.82
CA ARG A 24 7.13 0.58 -7.23
C ARG A 24 7.44 -0.62 -6.34
N GLY A 25 8.73 -0.90 -6.11
CA GLY A 25 9.15 -2.06 -5.31
C GLY A 25 8.63 -1.99 -3.87
N ALA A 26 8.64 -0.79 -3.27
CA ALA A 26 8.14 -0.58 -1.91
C ALA A 26 6.61 -0.68 -1.85
N VAL A 27 5.88 -0.11 -2.82
CA VAL A 27 4.42 -0.25 -2.92
C VAL A 27 4.04 -1.72 -2.99
N MET A 28 4.60 -2.47 -3.95
CA MET A 28 4.28 -3.90 -4.09
C MET A 28 4.66 -4.72 -2.84
N SER A 29 5.78 -4.41 -2.20
CA SER A 29 6.22 -5.10 -0.97
C SER A 29 5.25 -4.85 0.19
N HIS A 30 4.87 -3.59 0.42
CA HIS A 30 3.98 -3.24 1.53
C HIS A 30 2.52 -3.64 1.26
N THR A 31 2.08 -3.69 0.01
CA THR A 31 0.79 -4.31 -0.36
C THR A 31 0.75 -5.79 0.04
N ARG A 32 1.76 -6.60 -0.36
CA ARG A 32 1.81 -8.03 0.04
C ARG A 32 1.86 -8.22 1.55
N LYS A 33 2.66 -7.42 2.24
CA LYS A 33 2.78 -7.50 3.70
C LYS A 33 1.50 -7.08 4.40
N ALA A 34 0.82 -6.03 3.93
CA ALA A 34 -0.47 -5.60 4.48
C ALA A 34 -1.53 -6.71 4.34
N LEU A 35 -1.61 -7.36 3.17
CA LEU A 35 -2.49 -8.52 2.97
C LEU A 35 -2.16 -9.66 3.94
N ALA A 36 -0.87 -9.99 4.09
CA ALA A 36 -0.41 -11.03 5.00
C ALA A 36 -0.71 -10.73 6.47
N THR A 37 -0.84 -9.44 6.84
CA THR A 37 -1.21 -8.98 8.18
C THR A 37 -2.71 -8.71 8.35
N GLY A 38 -3.54 -9.10 7.37
CA GLY A 38 -5.00 -9.07 7.47
C GLY A 38 -5.68 -7.83 6.90
N ALA A 39 -4.97 -6.92 6.23
CA ALA A 39 -5.62 -5.85 5.47
C ALA A 39 -6.48 -6.44 4.35
N SER A 40 -7.70 -5.92 4.18
CA SER A 40 -8.49 -6.20 2.99
C SER A 40 -7.96 -5.42 1.78
N LYS A 41 -8.35 -5.84 0.57
CA LYS A 41 -8.05 -5.06 -0.65
C LYS A 41 -8.60 -3.63 -0.54
N ALA A 42 -9.79 -3.47 0.02
CA ALA A 42 -10.42 -2.17 0.23
C ALA A 42 -9.62 -1.26 1.18
N ASP A 43 -9.02 -1.81 2.25
CA ASP A 43 -8.17 -1.03 3.16
C ASP A 43 -6.94 -0.48 2.44
N ILE A 44 -6.31 -1.32 1.60
CA ILE A 44 -5.11 -0.96 0.83
C ILE A 44 -5.45 0.09 -0.25
N GLU A 45 -6.52 -0.14 -1.01
CA GLU A 45 -7.00 0.81 -2.02
C GLU A 45 -7.33 2.17 -1.37
N HIS A 46 -8.03 2.17 -0.24
CA HIS A 46 -8.34 3.39 0.48
C HIS A 46 -7.07 4.12 0.95
N ALA A 47 -6.08 3.40 1.51
CA ALA A 47 -4.81 3.99 1.90
C ALA A 47 -4.07 4.66 0.72
N ILE A 48 -4.12 4.06 -0.47
CA ILE A 48 -3.54 4.64 -1.69
C ILE A 48 -4.35 5.86 -2.15
N LEU A 49 -5.68 5.79 -2.13
CA LEU A 49 -6.57 6.90 -2.53
C LEU A 49 -6.36 8.16 -1.66
N LEU A 50 -6.10 8.00 -0.37
CA LEU A 50 -5.77 9.11 0.54
C LEU A 50 -4.51 9.90 0.08
N ALA A 51 -3.62 9.28 -0.70
CA ALA A 51 -2.43 9.96 -1.22
C ALA A 51 -2.73 10.98 -2.32
N LEU A 52 -3.95 11.01 -2.88
CA LEU A 52 -4.36 11.92 -3.95
C LEU A 52 -4.10 13.40 -3.59
N SER A 53 -4.52 13.81 -2.39
CA SER A 53 -4.39 15.20 -1.93
C SER A 53 -2.98 15.58 -1.47
N THR A 54 -2.16 14.59 -1.12
CA THR A 54 -0.84 14.81 -0.51
C THR A 54 0.29 14.69 -1.53
N THR A 55 0.15 13.79 -2.50
CA THR A 55 1.21 13.41 -3.46
C THR A 55 0.78 13.58 -4.91
N GLY A 56 -0.50 13.89 -5.15
CA GLY A 56 -1.07 14.14 -6.46
C GLY A 56 -1.60 12.88 -7.16
N PHE A 57 -2.42 13.10 -8.19
CA PHE A 57 -3.01 12.03 -9.00
C PHE A 57 -1.97 11.08 -9.63
N PRO A 58 -0.83 11.54 -10.19
CA PRO A 58 0.12 10.65 -10.85
C PRO A 58 0.70 9.57 -9.92
N ASN A 59 1.09 9.94 -8.70
CA ASN A 59 1.64 8.99 -7.74
C ASN A 59 0.57 8.01 -7.25
N MET A 60 -0.63 8.52 -6.97
CA MET A 60 -1.77 7.70 -6.51
C MET A 60 -2.14 6.65 -7.57
N ILE A 61 -2.33 7.04 -8.83
CA ILE A 61 -2.78 6.10 -9.86
C ILE A 61 -1.71 5.07 -10.22
N ALA A 62 -0.43 5.45 -10.20
CA ALA A 62 0.68 4.51 -10.39
C ALA A 62 0.71 3.46 -9.26
N ALA A 63 0.59 3.89 -8.00
CA ALA A 63 0.55 2.99 -6.86
C ALA A 63 -0.65 2.04 -6.91
N LEU A 64 -1.83 2.53 -7.33
CA LEU A 64 -3.03 1.70 -7.46
C LEU A 64 -2.82 0.58 -8.49
N ASN A 65 -2.21 0.90 -9.65
CA ASN A 65 -1.88 -0.10 -10.66
C ASN A 65 -0.92 -1.17 -10.13
N TRP A 66 0.13 -0.77 -9.40
CA TRP A 66 1.09 -1.74 -8.83
C TRP A 66 0.49 -2.59 -7.71
N ALA A 67 -0.46 -2.05 -6.94
CA ALA A 67 -1.19 -2.82 -5.95
C ALA A 67 -2.11 -3.85 -6.63
N ASN A 68 -2.76 -3.49 -7.74
CA ASN A 68 -3.58 -4.40 -8.54
C ASN A 68 -2.77 -5.58 -9.09
N GLU A 69 -1.55 -5.35 -9.58
CA GLU A 69 -0.64 -6.44 -10.00
C GLU A 69 -0.41 -7.46 -8.87
N VAL A 70 -0.30 -7.00 -7.62
CA VAL A 70 -0.16 -7.87 -6.44
C VAL A 70 -1.46 -8.61 -6.13
N PHE A 71 -2.60 -7.94 -6.27
CA PHE A 71 -3.91 -8.56 -6.03
C PHE A 71 -4.22 -9.67 -7.02
N GLU A 72 -3.78 -9.54 -8.27
CA GLU A 72 -3.94 -10.53 -9.32
C GLU A 72 -3.06 -11.76 -9.04
N THR A 73 -1.79 -11.56 -8.69
CA THR A 73 -0.86 -12.65 -8.35
C THR A 73 -1.20 -13.39 -7.06
N SER A 74 -2.03 -12.82 -6.19
CA SER A 74 -2.46 -13.46 -4.94
C SER A 74 -3.73 -14.30 -5.08
N GLN A 75 -4.34 -14.36 -6.28
CA GLN A 75 -5.51 -15.19 -6.57
C GLN A 75 -5.19 -16.50 -7.31
N GLU A 76 -3.90 -16.74 -7.61
CA GLU A 76 -3.37 -18.04 -8.05
C GLU A 76 -2.84 -18.83 -6.84
#